data_AF-A0ABD3NXZ2-F1
#
_entry.id   AF-A0ABD3NXZ2-F1
#
_cell.length_a   1.000
_cell.length_b   1.000
_cell.length_c   1.000
_cell.angle_alpha   90.00
_cell.angle_beta   90.00
_cell.angle_gamma   90.00
#
_symmetry.space_group_name_H-M   'P 1'
#
loop_
_entity.id
_entity.type
_entity.pdbx_description
1 polymer ?
#
loop_
_entity_poly.entity_id
_entity_poly.type
_entity_poly.pdbx_seq_one_letter_code
_entity_poly.pdbx_strand_id
1 'polypeptide(L)'
;MDGAATCFNPQRKIPLLSSILLLLGIHLFHGNHTSTNLTLLSDGIQYYFSSNNSTDELHSLRRQSESQRSPACHPHFQVASPPGEPLTWSSSSKFKRLYFYHARKAGGTSLSYYFEKVARHHGLEFASMEYLGSEVPGSYDETTFYVTHLRHPVERSLSHFKYEGRWDCKQLIHNYTLYNASEANANKLETWNGTAGHHGTASCRKKFRLVTCAVNCYTQWFSSLSCPAWDIPIVTQAEKARDVLLRFNLIVILEKLKDPAYVAAVENFTGVPGLTMTRSAWCEPESHTANRMHPLMVKNETLGHLTELNGVDIDLYNNISSCLDNGSYDFPKWDDDRFAKNESSRVSYQEFSQWKIQQRLKKAKEKNS
;
A
#
# COMPACT_ATOMS: atom_id res chain seq x y z
N MET A 1 11.18 -32.09 1.94
CA MET A 1 11.79 -32.27 0.61
C MET A 1 12.29 -30.91 0.19
N ASP A 2 13.53 -30.60 0.55
CA ASP A 2 14.13 -29.28 0.38
C ASP A 2 14.80 -29.19 -0.98
N GLY A 3 14.06 -28.68 -1.97
CA GLY A 3 14.59 -28.35 -3.29
C GLY A 3 15.11 -26.93 -3.31
N ALA A 4 16.41 -26.74 -3.01
CA ALA A 4 17.08 -25.44 -3.17
C ALA A 4 17.29 -25.14 -4.67
N ALA A 5 16.43 -24.30 -5.24
CA ALA A 5 16.57 -23.81 -6.61
C ALA A 5 17.65 -22.71 -6.68
N THR A 6 18.69 -22.96 -7.48
CA THR A 6 19.71 -21.96 -7.82
C THR A 6 19.26 -21.14 -9.04
N CYS A 7 18.93 -19.87 -8.86
CA CYS A 7 18.59 -18.99 -9.98
C CYS A 7 19.79 -18.20 -10.55
N PHE A 8 19.77 -18.14 -11.87
CA PHE A 8 20.69 -17.59 -12.87
C PHE A 8 20.50 -16.07 -13.06
N ASN A 9 21.53 -15.37 -13.53
CA ASN A 9 21.57 -13.91 -13.72
C ASN A 9 21.35 -13.55 -15.19
N PRO A 10 20.24 -12.88 -15.60
CA PRO A 10 20.09 -12.42 -16.97
C PRO A 10 20.42 -10.93 -17.06
N GLN A 11 21.70 -10.60 -17.29
CA GLN A 11 22.02 -9.32 -17.93
C GLN A 11 21.70 -9.43 -19.43
N ARG A 12 20.47 -9.09 -19.82
CA ARG A 12 20.17 -8.77 -21.22
C ARG A 12 20.67 -7.35 -21.50
N LYS A 13 21.75 -7.26 -22.27
CA LYS A 13 22.19 -6.01 -22.91
C LYS A 13 21.15 -5.60 -23.95
N ILE A 14 20.54 -4.45 -23.76
CA ILE A 14 19.75 -3.76 -24.79
C ILE A 14 20.76 -3.04 -25.71
N PRO A 15 20.71 -3.22 -27.04
CA PRO A 15 21.59 -2.49 -27.94
C PRO A 15 21.14 -1.02 -28.04
N LEU A 16 22.08 -0.10 -27.81
CA LEU A 16 21.98 1.32 -28.12
C LEU A 16 21.96 1.49 -29.65
N LEU A 17 20.86 2.01 -30.20
CA LEU A 17 20.83 2.57 -31.54
C LEU A 17 20.91 4.10 -31.47
N SER A 18 21.79 4.62 -32.31
CA SER A 18 22.28 6.00 -32.38
C SER A 18 21.32 6.93 -33.13
N SER A 19 21.16 8.13 -32.56
CA SER A 19 21.07 9.46 -33.18
C SER A 19 20.14 9.69 -34.37
N ILE A 20 19.12 10.55 -34.17
CA ILE A 20 18.72 11.56 -35.17
C ILE A 20 18.55 12.92 -34.46
N LEU A 21 19.24 13.90 -35.03
CA LEU A 21 19.29 15.32 -34.71
C LEU A 21 17.99 16.02 -35.15
N LEU A 22 17.42 16.90 -34.33
CA LEU A 22 16.62 18.02 -34.84
C LEU A 22 16.80 19.26 -33.94
N LEU A 23 17.30 20.32 -34.57
CA LEU A 23 17.47 21.69 -34.07
C LEU A 23 16.18 22.50 -34.27
N LEU A 24 15.96 23.47 -33.38
CA LEU A 24 15.11 24.70 -33.42
C LEU A 24 14.29 24.78 -32.12
N GLY A 25 14.15 25.90 -31.41
CA GLY A 25 14.60 27.27 -31.55
C GLY A 25 14.20 28.02 -30.26
N ILE A 26 14.87 29.14 -30.00
CA ILE A 26 14.80 29.95 -28.77
C ILE A 26 13.46 30.70 -28.66
N HIS A 27 12.85 30.74 -27.47
CA HIS A 27 12.20 31.96 -26.96
C HIS A 27 12.27 32.09 -25.43
N LEU A 28 12.70 33.27 -25.01
CA LEU A 28 12.78 33.78 -23.64
C LEU A 28 11.39 34.12 -23.12
N PHE A 29 11.07 33.76 -21.87
CA PHE A 29 10.09 34.50 -21.06
C PHE A 29 10.48 34.54 -19.58
N HIS A 30 10.43 35.76 -19.04
CA HIS A 30 10.63 36.09 -17.63
C HIS A 30 9.37 35.77 -16.80
N GLY A 31 9.61 35.25 -15.59
CA GLY A 31 8.91 35.53 -14.33
C GLY A 31 7.39 35.51 -14.24
N ASN A 32 6.85 34.53 -13.51
CA ASN A 32 6.17 34.81 -12.23
C ASN A 32 5.85 33.51 -11.47
N HIS A 33 6.10 33.55 -10.15
CA HIS A 33 5.77 32.49 -9.21
C HIS A 33 4.25 32.28 -9.13
N THR A 34 3.78 31.13 -9.57
CA THR A 34 2.45 30.61 -9.24
C THR A 34 2.60 29.19 -8.70
N SER A 35 1.93 28.93 -7.59
CA SER A 35 1.82 27.63 -6.95
C SER A 35 1.27 26.61 -7.95
N THR A 36 2.09 25.65 -8.37
CA THR A 36 1.66 24.53 -9.20
C THR A 36 0.73 23.62 -8.40
N ASN A 37 -0.58 23.81 -8.57
CA ASN A 37 -1.55 22.75 -8.30
C ASN A 37 -1.26 21.62 -9.28
N LEU A 38 -0.88 20.45 -8.76
CA LEU A 38 -0.74 19.21 -9.52
C LEU A 38 -2.15 18.68 -9.83
N THR A 39 -2.85 19.30 -10.77
CA THR A 39 -3.98 18.66 -11.45
C THR A 39 -3.41 17.60 -12.37
N LEU A 40 -3.44 16.34 -11.92
CA LEU A 40 -3.32 15.17 -12.79
C LEU A 40 -4.46 15.26 -13.81
N LEU A 41 -4.14 15.74 -15.01
CA LEU A 41 -5.00 15.59 -16.18
C LEU A 41 -5.17 14.09 -16.42
N SER A 42 -6.38 13.59 -16.19
CA SER A 42 -6.81 12.23 -16.48
C SER A 42 -7.07 12.02 -17.98
N ASP A 43 -6.41 12.78 -18.86
CA ASP A 43 -6.55 12.62 -20.29
C ASP A 43 -5.84 11.34 -20.71
N GLY A 44 -6.62 10.43 -21.28
CA GLY A 44 -6.26 9.03 -21.51
C GLY A 44 -4.93 8.88 -22.24
N ILE A 45 -3.89 8.52 -21.49
CA ILE A 45 -2.70 7.88 -22.03
C ILE A 45 -3.14 6.47 -22.45
N GLN A 46 -3.35 6.28 -23.74
CA GLN A 46 -3.52 4.96 -24.34
C GLN A 46 -2.16 4.25 -24.30
N TYR A 47 -1.97 3.37 -23.32
CA TYR A 47 -0.74 2.59 -23.16
C TYR A 47 -0.64 1.52 -24.27
N TYR A 48 0.24 1.75 -25.25
CA TYR A 48 0.64 0.72 -26.20
C TYR A 48 1.68 -0.19 -25.55
N PHE A 49 1.21 -1.25 -24.89
CA PHE A 49 2.06 -2.42 -24.63
C PHE A 49 2.29 -3.15 -25.95
N SER A 50 3.49 -3.00 -26.52
CA SER A 50 3.91 -3.82 -27.66
C SER A 50 4.28 -5.22 -27.15
N SER A 51 3.29 -6.07 -26.96
CA SER A 51 3.47 -7.51 -26.76
C SER A 51 2.52 -8.27 -27.68
N ASN A 52 2.95 -8.52 -28.92
CA ASN A 52 2.12 -9.11 -29.99
C ASN A 52 1.76 -10.60 -29.80
N ASN A 53 1.79 -11.15 -28.58
CA ASN A 53 1.40 -12.55 -28.33
C ASN A 53 0.81 -12.83 -26.92
N SER A 54 0.55 -11.81 -26.09
CA SER A 54 0.15 -12.02 -24.67
C SER A 54 -1.20 -11.39 -24.28
N THR A 55 -1.87 -10.69 -25.19
CA THR A 55 -3.10 -9.94 -24.87
C THR A 55 -4.34 -10.83 -24.77
N ASP A 56 -4.44 -11.89 -25.58
CA ASP A 56 -5.66 -12.71 -25.63
C ASP A 56 -5.84 -13.61 -24.39
N GLU A 57 -4.75 -14.10 -23.80
CA GLU A 57 -4.79 -14.90 -22.57
C GLU A 57 -5.21 -14.05 -21.36
N LEU A 58 -4.69 -12.81 -21.28
CA LEU A 58 -5.04 -11.85 -20.24
C LEU A 58 -6.52 -11.44 -20.29
N HIS A 59 -7.09 -11.32 -21.50
CA HIS A 59 -8.51 -10.98 -21.68
C HIS A 59 -9.46 -12.14 -21.34
N SER A 60 -9.06 -13.39 -21.55
CA SER A 60 -9.84 -14.58 -21.19
C SER A 60 -9.97 -14.75 -19.67
N LEU A 61 -8.89 -14.53 -18.91
CA LEU A 61 -8.89 -14.63 -17.45
C LEU A 61 -9.67 -13.49 -16.79
N ARG A 62 -9.68 -12.30 -17.41
CA ARG A 62 -10.46 -11.15 -16.93
C ARG A 62 -11.96 -11.47 -16.82
N ARG A 63 -12.52 -12.23 -17.77
CA ARG A 63 -13.96 -12.58 -17.82
C ARG A 63 -14.40 -13.56 -16.72
N GLN A 64 -13.57 -14.51 -16.30
CA GLN A 64 -13.95 -15.42 -15.20
C GLN A 64 -13.96 -14.73 -13.83
N SER A 65 -13.23 -13.62 -13.71
CA SER A 65 -13.11 -12.90 -12.45
C SER A 65 -14.16 -11.80 -12.24
N GLU A 66 -14.97 -11.48 -13.26
CA GLU A 66 -16.00 -10.44 -13.21
C GLU A 66 -17.10 -10.74 -12.18
N SER A 67 -17.24 -12.00 -11.73
CA SER A 67 -18.24 -12.34 -10.71
C SER A 67 -17.85 -11.90 -9.30
N GLN A 68 -16.54 -11.73 -9.02
CA GLN A 68 -16.07 -11.35 -7.69
C GLN A 68 -15.95 -9.83 -7.59
N ARG A 69 -16.82 -9.27 -6.76
CA ARG A 69 -16.83 -7.84 -6.46
C ARG A 69 -15.65 -7.48 -5.58
N SER A 70 -14.94 -6.42 -5.93
CA SER A 70 -13.83 -5.91 -5.13
C SER A 70 -14.29 -5.52 -3.72
N PRO A 71 -13.60 -5.97 -2.65
CA PRO A 71 -13.85 -5.52 -1.27
C PRO A 71 -13.56 -4.04 -1.02
N ALA A 72 -12.94 -3.33 -1.96
CA ALA A 72 -12.82 -1.88 -1.90
C ALA A 72 -14.16 -1.17 -2.15
N CYS A 73 -15.02 -1.76 -2.98
CA CYS A 73 -16.30 -1.20 -3.41
C CYS A 73 -17.50 -1.89 -2.77
N HIS A 74 -17.33 -3.16 -2.39
CA HIS A 74 -18.37 -3.99 -1.81
C HIS A 74 -17.81 -4.69 -0.57
N PRO A 75 -17.45 -3.93 0.48
CA PRO A 75 -16.98 -4.55 1.71
C PRO A 75 -18.08 -5.43 2.31
N HIS A 76 -17.70 -6.50 2.98
CA HIS A 76 -18.64 -7.53 3.41
C HIS A 76 -18.20 -8.20 4.71
N PHE A 77 -19.18 -8.76 5.42
CA PHE A 77 -18.95 -9.51 6.67
C PHE A 77 -18.81 -11.01 6.44
N GLN A 78 -18.46 -11.50 5.26
CA GLN A 78 -18.38 -12.95 5.01
C GLN A 78 -16.98 -13.51 5.35
N VAL A 79 -16.93 -14.73 5.89
CA VAL A 79 -15.67 -15.44 6.18
C VAL A 79 -15.23 -16.20 4.93
N ALA A 80 -13.98 -15.99 4.50
CA ALA A 80 -13.40 -16.71 3.36
C ALA A 80 -13.11 -18.16 3.73
N SER A 81 -13.33 -19.10 2.80
CA SER A 81 -12.83 -20.47 2.92
C SER A 81 -11.29 -20.51 3.03
N PRO A 82 -10.73 -21.56 3.67
CA PRO A 82 -9.29 -21.75 3.78
C PRO A 82 -8.56 -21.67 2.43
N PRO A 83 -7.28 -21.27 2.42
CA PRO A 83 -6.46 -21.30 1.20
C PRO A 83 -6.33 -22.75 0.69
N GLY A 84 -6.39 -22.91 -0.64
CA GLY A 84 -6.36 -24.24 -1.28
C GLY A 84 -7.75 -24.82 -1.56
N GLU A 85 -8.80 -24.29 -0.93
CA GLU A 85 -10.19 -24.62 -1.27
C GLU A 85 -10.76 -23.63 -2.29
N PRO A 86 -11.80 -24.03 -3.05
CA PRO A 86 -12.58 -23.08 -3.84
C PRO A 86 -13.03 -21.92 -2.97
N LEU A 87 -12.85 -20.68 -3.45
CA LEU A 87 -13.24 -19.50 -2.70
C LEU A 87 -14.76 -19.51 -2.50
N THR A 88 -15.16 -19.79 -1.27
CA THR A 88 -16.55 -19.74 -0.82
C THR A 88 -16.64 -18.79 0.37
N TRP A 89 -17.83 -18.23 0.54
CA TRP A 89 -18.11 -17.23 1.55
C TRP A 89 -19.13 -17.79 2.54
N SER A 90 -18.80 -17.74 3.83
CA SER A 90 -19.72 -18.16 4.88
C SER A 90 -20.17 -16.98 5.74
N SER A 91 -21.47 -16.93 6.02
CA SER A 91 -22.06 -16.03 7.01
C SER A 91 -22.31 -16.71 8.37
N SER A 92 -22.11 -18.02 8.49
CA SER A 92 -22.47 -18.79 9.69
C SER A 92 -21.55 -18.54 10.88
N SER A 93 -20.33 -18.08 10.61
CA SER A 93 -19.30 -17.86 11.62
C SER A 93 -19.21 -16.39 12.03
N LYS A 94 -18.94 -16.16 13.32
CA LYS A 94 -18.73 -14.85 13.91
C LYS A 94 -17.23 -14.54 14.00
N PHE A 95 -16.81 -13.35 13.60
CA PHE A 95 -15.43 -12.90 13.71
C PHE A 95 -15.01 -12.72 15.18
N LYS A 96 -13.79 -13.15 15.50
CA LYS A 96 -13.16 -13.04 16.83
C LYS A 96 -11.95 -12.11 16.82
N ARG A 97 -11.36 -11.93 15.64
CA ARG A 97 -10.13 -11.18 15.39
C ARG A 97 -10.34 -10.21 14.24
N LEU A 98 -9.74 -9.03 14.33
CA LEU A 98 -9.53 -8.10 13.24
C LEU A 98 -8.04 -8.10 12.89
N TYR A 99 -7.73 -8.45 11.65
CA TYR A 99 -6.36 -8.39 11.14
C TYR A 99 -6.22 -7.24 10.16
N PHE A 100 -5.29 -6.33 10.44
CA PHE A 100 -4.95 -5.21 9.57
C PHE A 100 -3.59 -5.41 8.90
N TYR A 101 -3.59 -5.62 7.59
CA TYR A 101 -2.36 -5.58 6.81
C TYR A 101 -1.98 -4.14 6.46
N HIS A 102 -0.86 -3.69 7.01
CA HIS A 102 -0.33 -2.34 6.81
C HIS A 102 0.52 -2.31 5.53
N ALA A 103 -0.12 -1.95 4.42
CA ALA A 103 0.58 -1.68 3.18
C ALA A 103 1.42 -0.40 3.29
N ARG A 104 2.74 -0.55 3.16
CA ARG A 104 3.66 0.52 3.50
C ARG A 104 3.47 1.76 2.63
N LYS A 105 3.52 2.95 3.27
CA LYS A 105 3.41 4.27 2.62
C LYS A 105 2.06 4.54 1.94
N ALA A 106 1.05 3.77 2.32
CA ALA A 106 -0.34 4.00 1.97
C ALA A 106 -1.16 4.53 3.18
N GLY A 107 -0.53 5.24 4.13
CA GLY A 107 -1.23 5.86 5.27
C GLY A 107 -1.54 4.90 6.44
N GLY A 108 -0.89 3.73 6.49
CA GLY A 108 -1.29 2.67 7.41
C GLY A 108 -0.96 2.90 8.88
N THR A 109 -0.09 3.85 9.25
CA THR A 109 0.09 4.24 10.67
C THR A 109 -1.22 4.78 11.26
N SER A 110 -1.86 5.71 10.57
CA SER A 110 -3.17 6.28 10.97
C SER A 110 -4.26 5.22 10.94
N LEU A 111 -4.31 4.43 9.86
CA LEU A 111 -5.33 3.38 9.72
C LEU A 111 -5.16 2.24 10.73
N SER A 112 -3.93 1.83 11.06
CA SER A 112 -3.70 0.82 12.12
C SER A 112 -4.21 1.32 13.47
N TYR A 113 -4.02 2.61 13.79
CA TYR A 113 -4.56 3.19 15.01
C TYR A 113 -6.10 3.18 14.98
N TYR A 114 -6.69 3.52 13.83
CA TYR A 114 -8.13 3.49 13.63
C TYR A 114 -8.71 2.08 13.76
N PHE A 115 -8.11 1.07 13.12
CA PHE A 115 -8.61 -0.30 13.18
C PHE A 115 -8.35 -0.98 14.53
N GLU A 116 -7.31 -0.58 15.26
CA GLU A 116 -7.17 -0.98 16.67
C GLU A 116 -8.33 -0.44 17.51
N LYS A 117 -8.74 0.82 17.27
CA LYS A 117 -9.91 1.42 17.92
C LYS A 117 -11.20 0.67 17.55
N VAL A 118 -11.40 0.32 16.28
CA VAL A 118 -12.54 -0.49 15.81
C VAL A 118 -12.56 -1.84 16.52
N ALA A 119 -11.44 -2.56 16.51
CA ALA A 119 -11.34 -3.87 17.13
C ALA A 119 -11.66 -3.82 18.63
N ARG A 120 -11.09 -2.85 19.36
CA ARG A 120 -11.38 -2.67 20.79
C ARG A 120 -12.82 -2.25 21.05
N HIS A 121 -13.40 -1.40 20.21
CA HIS A 121 -14.80 -0.99 20.37
C HIS A 121 -15.76 -2.18 20.31
N HIS A 122 -15.43 -3.18 19.49
CA HIS A 122 -16.24 -4.36 19.26
C HIS A 122 -15.78 -5.59 20.05
N GLY A 123 -14.75 -5.46 20.89
CA GLY A 123 -14.22 -6.54 21.71
C GLY A 123 -13.54 -7.65 20.89
N LEU A 124 -12.86 -7.28 19.79
CA LEU A 124 -12.10 -8.19 18.94
C LEU A 124 -10.62 -8.19 19.33
N GLU A 125 -9.95 -9.32 19.10
CA GLU A 125 -8.49 -9.32 19.03
C GLU A 125 -8.04 -8.42 17.87
N PHE A 126 -7.00 -7.61 18.10
CA PHE A 126 -6.38 -6.81 17.05
C PHE A 126 -4.98 -7.32 16.74
N ALA A 127 -4.76 -7.70 15.49
CA ALA A 127 -3.45 -8.03 14.96
C ALA A 127 -3.11 -7.12 13.76
N SER A 128 -1.83 -6.77 13.61
CA SER A 128 -1.36 -6.03 12.45
C SER A 128 0.05 -6.45 12.01
N MET A 129 0.32 -6.32 10.71
CA MET A 129 1.60 -6.68 10.09
C MET A 129 1.97 -5.65 9.01
N GLU A 130 3.23 -5.23 8.94
CA GLU A 130 3.74 -4.25 7.93
C GLU A 130 4.90 -4.81 7.08
N TYR A 131 5.75 -5.67 7.65
CA TYR A 131 7.08 -5.96 7.09
C TYR A 131 7.21 -7.27 6.33
N LEU A 132 6.21 -8.15 6.45
CA LEU A 132 6.17 -9.48 5.86
C LEU A 132 4.98 -9.57 4.91
N GLY A 133 4.92 -10.62 4.09
CA GLY A 133 3.79 -10.84 3.20
C GLY A 133 2.48 -10.87 3.98
N SER A 134 1.37 -10.49 3.34
CA SER A 134 0.08 -10.53 3.99
C SER A 134 -0.29 -11.96 4.36
N GLU A 135 -0.85 -12.16 5.56
CA GLU A 135 -1.64 -13.34 5.89
C GLU A 135 -2.72 -13.53 4.81
N VAL A 136 -2.83 -14.74 4.27
CA VAL A 136 -3.86 -15.04 3.26
C VAL A 136 -5.20 -15.13 3.97
N PRO A 137 -6.23 -14.37 3.57
CA PRO A 137 -7.52 -14.44 4.26
C PRO A 137 -8.11 -15.86 4.25
N GLY A 138 -8.51 -16.32 5.44
CA GLY A 138 -8.97 -17.69 5.68
C GLY A 138 -7.87 -18.66 6.15
N SER A 139 -6.60 -18.24 6.22
CA SER A 139 -5.49 -19.10 6.64
C SER A 139 -5.30 -19.23 8.15
N TYR A 140 -5.88 -18.32 8.94
CA TYR A 140 -5.78 -18.34 10.39
C TYR A 140 -6.87 -19.21 11.04
N ASP A 141 -6.50 -19.94 12.09
CA ASP A 141 -7.40 -20.88 12.78
C ASP A 141 -8.64 -20.20 13.38
N GLU A 142 -8.53 -18.92 13.71
CA GLU A 142 -9.68 -18.13 14.15
C GLU A 142 -10.31 -17.32 13.02
N THR A 143 -11.64 -17.29 13.03
CA THR A 143 -12.47 -16.44 12.19
C THR A 143 -12.07 -14.97 12.30
N THR A 144 -11.40 -14.49 11.25
CA THR A 144 -10.71 -13.19 11.23
C THR A 144 -11.36 -12.26 10.20
N PHE A 145 -11.57 -11.01 10.59
CA PHE A 145 -12.01 -9.92 9.73
C PHE A 145 -10.77 -9.24 9.13
N TYR A 146 -10.52 -9.47 7.85
CA TYR A 146 -9.30 -9.04 7.17
C TYR A 146 -9.48 -7.66 6.54
N VAL A 147 -8.60 -6.73 6.92
CA VAL A 147 -8.60 -5.36 6.42
C VAL A 147 -7.23 -5.01 5.87
N THR A 148 -7.21 -4.31 4.74
CA THR A 148 -5.99 -3.70 4.21
C THR A 148 -6.32 -2.33 3.61
N HIS A 149 -5.33 -1.70 3.04
CA HIS A 149 -5.48 -0.41 2.39
C HIS A 149 -4.50 -0.27 1.22
N LEU A 150 -4.91 0.51 0.22
CA LEU A 150 -4.13 0.77 -0.97
C LEU A 150 -4.02 2.29 -1.20
N ARG A 151 -2.98 2.66 -1.94
CA ARG A 151 -2.70 4.00 -2.44
C ARG A 151 -2.24 3.84 -3.88
N HIS A 152 -2.48 4.82 -4.73
CA HIS A 152 -1.99 4.80 -6.10
C HIS A 152 -0.49 4.46 -6.14
N PRO A 153 -0.05 3.43 -6.90
CA PRO A 153 1.30 2.86 -6.77
C PRO A 153 2.45 3.86 -6.97
N VAL A 154 2.31 4.79 -7.92
CA VAL A 154 3.31 5.83 -8.16
C VAL A 154 3.40 6.80 -6.98
N GLU A 155 2.25 7.22 -6.45
CA GLU A 155 2.16 8.12 -5.30
C GLU A 155 2.72 7.46 -4.03
N ARG A 156 2.43 6.16 -3.83
CA ARG A 156 3.01 5.34 -2.76
C ARG A 156 4.52 5.30 -2.87
N SER A 157 5.05 5.10 -4.06
CA SER A 157 6.50 5.02 -4.31
C SER A 157 7.17 6.37 -4.06
N LEU A 158 6.62 7.48 -4.58
CA LEU A 158 7.12 8.82 -4.28
C LEU A 158 7.07 9.14 -2.77
N SER A 159 5.99 8.74 -2.09
CA SER A 159 5.87 8.89 -0.65
C SER A 159 6.91 8.07 0.12
N HIS A 160 7.23 6.87 -0.36
CA HIS A 160 8.30 6.05 0.19
C HIS A 160 9.64 6.75 0.03
N PHE A 161 9.94 7.27 -1.16
CA PHE A 161 11.18 7.98 -1.41
C PHE A 161 11.32 9.19 -0.49
N LYS A 162 10.31 10.07 -0.46
CA LYS A 162 10.34 11.29 0.35
C LYS A 162 10.59 11.01 1.84
N TYR A 163 10.04 9.91 2.36
CA TYR A 163 10.15 9.58 3.76
C TYR A 163 11.48 8.88 4.11
N GLU A 164 11.88 7.87 3.34
CA GLU A 164 12.99 6.97 3.72
C GLU A 164 14.12 6.90 2.70
N GLY A 165 13.82 7.16 1.42
CA GLY A 165 14.83 7.14 0.37
C GLY A 165 15.64 8.43 0.30
N ARG A 166 15.01 9.58 0.59
CA ARG A 166 15.59 10.90 0.38
C ARG A 166 16.52 11.34 1.50
N TRP A 167 16.12 11.07 2.74
CA TRP A 167 16.80 11.54 3.94
C TRP A 167 17.16 10.36 4.84
N ASP A 168 18.32 10.43 5.50
CA ASP A 168 18.60 9.52 6.60
C ASP A 168 17.80 9.96 7.83
N CYS A 169 16.72 9.25 8.12
CA CYS A 169 15.85 9.54 9.25
C CYS A 169 16.55 9.47 10.62
N LYS A 170 17.62 8.67 10.76
CA LYS A 170 18.38 8.66 12.01
C LYS A 170 19.14 9.97 12.19
N GLN A 171 19.69 10.52 11.11
CA GLN A 171 20.36 11.82 11.15
C GLN A 171 19.37 12.94 11.43
N LEU A 172 18.20 12.92 10.77
CA LEU A 172 17.15 13.91 11.00
C LEU A 172 16.68 13.96 12.46
N ILE A 173 16.53 12.81 13.12
CA ILE A 173 16.04 12.74 14.50
C ILE A 173 17.15 12.93 15.53
N HIS A 174 18.22 12.14 15.45
CA HIS A 174 19.21 12.06 16.52
C HIS A 174 20.25 13.16 16.45
N ASN A 175 20.42 13.77 15.29
CA ASN A 175 21.45 14.77 15.04
C ASN A 175 20.86 16.08 14.52
N TYR A 176 19.63 16.41 14.92
CA TYR A 176 18.88 17.55 14.36
C TYR A 176 19.61 18.90 14.50
N THR A 177 20.54 19.05 15.46
CA THR A 177 21.34 20.26 15.64
C THR A 177 22.54 20.36 14.70
N LEU A 178 23.13 19.23 14.27
CA LEU A 178 24.31 19.22 13.38
C LEU A 178 23.94 18.82 11.94
N TYR A 179 22.86 18.06 11.76
CA TYR A 179 22.37 17.64 10.46
C TYR A 179 21.49 18.73 9.86
N ASN A 180 22.13 19.59 9.06
CA ASN A 180 21.39 20.56 8.25
C ASN A 180 20.95 19.90 6.94
N ALA A 181 19.65 19.67 6.77
CA ALA A 181 19.12 19.14 5.51
C ALA A 181 19.49 20.11 4.37
N SER A 182 19.99 19.58 3.26
CA SER A 182 20.38 20.38 2.09
C SER A 182 20.28 19.53 0.83
N GLU A 183 20.19 20.16 -0.35
CA GLU A 183 20.21 19.37 -1.60
C GLU A 183 21.53 18.62 -1.83
N ALA A 184 22.62 19.02 -1.17
CA ALA A 184 23.89 18.31 -1.25
C ALA A 184 23.86 16.94 -0.53
N ASN A 185 23.06 16.80 0.53
CA ASN A 185 22.90 15.55 1.28
C ASN A 185 21.57 14.82 1.01
N ALA A 186 20.67 15.41 0.21
CA ALA A 186 19.46 14.75 -0.25
C ALA A 186 19.80 13.68 -1.29
N ASN A 187 19.29 12.47 -1.12
CA ASN A 187 19.32 11.50 -2.21
C ASN A 187 18.39 11.97 -3.36
N LYS A 188 18.79 11.68 -4.59
CA LYS A 188 18.02 12.03 -5.80
C LYS A 188 17.12 10.87 -6.21
N LEU A 189 15.91 11.16 -6.68
CA LEU A 189 14.95 10.10 -7.08
C LEU A 189 15.51 9.26 -8.24
N GLU A 190 16.35 9.83 -9.10
CA GLU A 190 17.04 9.13 -10.17
C GLU A 190 17.92 7.96 -9.68
N THR A 191 18.36 7.99 -8.41
CA THR A 191 19.10 6.85 -7.81
C THR A 191 18.21 5.62 -7.63
N TRP A 192 16.89 5.79 -7.52
CA TRP A 192 15.93 4.68 -7.53
C TRP A 192 15.68 4.10 -8.92
N ASN A 193 15.78 4.91 -9.99
CA ASN A 193 15.56 4.42 -11.36
C ASN A 193 16.51 3.27 -11.70
N GLY A 194 17.79 3.38 -11.34
CA GLY A 194 18.79 2.35 -11.64
C GLY A 194 18.62 1.05 -10.86
N THR A 195 17.80 1.04 -9.81
CA THR A 195 17.67 -0.10 -8.90
C THR A 195 16.23 -0.60 -8.73
N ALA A 196 15.27 0.04 -9.41
CA ALA A 196 13.85 -0.11 -9.09
C ALA A 196 13.57 0.10 -7.58
N GLY A 197 14.38 0.98 -6.95
CA GLY A 197 14.43 1.31 -5.53
C GLY A 197 14.84 0.18 -4.58
N HIS A 198 15.53 -0.85 -5.06
CA HIS A 198 16.18 -1.85 -4.21
C HIS A 198 17.62 -1.44 -3.86
N HIS A 199 18.03 -1.52 -2.59
CA HIS A 199 19.43 -1.26 -2.21
C HIS A 199 20.34 -2.39 -2.70
N GLY A 200 20.98 -2.17 -3.86
CA GLY A 200 21.85 -3.15 -4.51
C GLY A 200 21.09 -4.39 -4.99
N THR A 201 21.79 -5.29 -5.66
CA THR A 201 21.30 -6.65 -5.95
C THR A 201 21.22 -7.46 -4.65
N ALA A 202 20.52 -6.95 -3.64
CA ALA A 202 20.13 -7.71 -2.46
C ALA A 202 19.29 -8.87 -2.97
N SER A 203 20.01 -9.94 -3.34
CA SER A 203 19.43 -11.16 -3.84
C SER A 203 18.38 -11.59 -2.84
N CYS A 204 17.21 -12.01 -3.31
CA CYS A 204 16.19 -12.65 -2.48
C CYS A 204 16.77 -13.78 -1.59
N ARG A 205 17.98 -14.27 -1.89
CA ARG A 205 18.78 -15.18 -1.06
C ARG A 205 19.18 -14.62 0.33
N LYS A 206 19.21 -13.31 0.54
CA LYS A 206 19.42 -12.68 1.86
C LYS A 206 18.11 -12.02 2.28
N LYS A 207 17.75 -12.13 3.57
CA LYS A 207 16.51 -11.64 4.22
C LYS A 207 15.91 -10.38 3.55
N PHE A 208 15.18 -10.58 2.46
CA PHE A 208 14.48 -9.49 1.79
C PHE A 208 13.42 -8.99 2.76
N ARG A 209 13.37 -7.67 2.90
CA ARG A 209 12.33 -7.03 3.68
C ARG A 209 11.53 -6.19 2.71
N LEU A 210 10.22 -6.44 2.72
CA LEU A 210 9.22 -5.68 1.96
C LEU A 210 9.28 -4.17 2.26
N VAL A 211 9.89 -3.81 3.40
CA VAL A 211 10.30 -2.46 3.80
C VAL A 211 11.07 -1.73 2.70
N THR A 212 11.87 -2.42 1.89
CA THR A 212 12.70 -1.84 0.81
C THR A 212 12.00 -1.80 -0.55
N CYS A 213 10.73 -2.21 -0.61
CA CYS A 213 10.04 -2.29 -1.88
C CYS A 213 9.62 -0.91 -2.40
N ALA A 214 10.13 -0.54 -3.57
CA ALA A 214 9.82 0.72 -4.23
C ALA A 214 8.94 0.56 -5.48
N VAL A 215 8.96 -0.56 -6.20
CA VAL A 215 8.09 -0.78 -7.37
C VAL A 215 7.37 -2.12 -7.29
N ASN A 216 6.17 -2.21 -7.87
CA ASN A 216 5.33 -3.41 -7.91
C ASN A 216 5.21 -4.11 -6.55
N CYS A 217 4.96 -3.31 -5.51
CA CYS A 217 4.98 -3.76 -4.13
C CYS A 217 3.71 -4.46 -3.71
N TYR A 218 2.53 -4.06 -4.22
CA TYR A 218 1.30 -4.78 -3.94
C TYR A 218 1.37 -6.20 -4.48
N THR A 219 1.89 -6.37 -5.69
CA THR A 219 2.18 -7.69 -6.26
C THR A 219 3.07 -8.52 -5.34
N GLN A 220 4.15 -7.97 -4.81
CA GLN A 220 5.05 -8.68 -3.89
C GLN A 220 4.44 -8.95 -2.49
N TRP A 221 3.65 -8.01 -1.98
CA TRP A 221 3.04 -8.06 -0.66
C TRP A 221 1.91 -9.07 -0.57
N PHE A 222 1.06 -9.14 -1.60
CA PHE A 222 -0.16 -9.94 -1.58
C PHE A 222 -0.03 -11.26 -2.33
N SER A 223 0.98 -11.47 -3.19
CA SER A 223 1.20 -12.77 -3.83
C SER A 223 1.66 -13.88 -2.87
N SER A 224 1.94 -13.54 -1.61
CA SER A 224 2.53 -14.42 -0.59
C SER A 224 3.92 -14.96 -0.93
N LEU A 225 4.54 -14.49 -2.02
CA LEU A 225 5.89 -14.91 -2.44
C LEU A 225 6.99 -14.17 -1.68
N SER A 226 6.64 -13.10 -0.94
CA SER A 226 7.51 -12.29 -0.06
C SER A 226 8.73 -11.64 -0.72
N CYS A 227 9.11 -12.04 -1.93
CA CYS A 227 10.18 -11.53 -2.78
C CYS A 227 9.67 -11.52 -4.22
N PRO A 228 10.22 -10.69 -5.11
CA PRO A 228 10.05 -10.94 -6.54
C PRO A 228 10.61 -12.33 -6.83
N ALA A 229 9.71 -13.29 -7.10
CA ALA A 229 10.12 -14.57 -7.63
C ALA A 229 10.46 -14.33 -9.09
N TRP A 230 11.71 -13.95 -9.38
CA TRP A 230 12.14 -13.54 -10.72
C TRP A 230 11.95 -14.63 -11.79
N ASP A 231 11.85 -15.87 -11.34
CA ASP A 231 11.51 -17.06 -12.12
C ASP A 231 10.00 -17.21 -12.40
N ILE A 232 9.15 -16.49 -11.67
CA ILE A 232 7.70 -16.44 -11.89
C ILE A 232 7.37 -15.13 -12.63
N PRO A 233 6.69 -15.19 -13.79
CA PRO A 233 6.26 -13.98 -14.50
C PRO A 233 5.51 -13.02 -13.60
N ILE A 234 5.83 -11.72 -13.69
CA ILE A 234 5.23 -10.70 -12.81
C ILE A 234 3.70 -10.64 -12.92
N VAL A 235 3.16 -10.95 -14.10
CA VAL A 235 1.71 -11.06 -14.34
C VAL A 235 1.09 -12.17 -13.49
N THR A 236 1.70 -13.36 -13.45
CA THR A 236 1.26 -14.47 -12.59
C THR A 236 1.34 -14.11 -11.10
N GLN A 237 2.34 -13.32 -10.70
CA GLN A 237 2.41 -12.81 -9.32
C GLN A 237 1.26 -11.84 -9.02
N ALA A 238 0.93 -10.97 -9.98
CA ALA A 238 -0.15 -10.00 -9.84
C ALA A 238 -1.53 -10.65 -9.78
N GLU A 239 -1.75 -11.73 -10.54
CA GLU A 239 -2.96 -12.55 -10.45
C GLU A 239 -3.11 -13.15 -9.06
N LYS A 240 -2.04 -13.76 -8.51
CA LYS A 240 -2.07 -14.26 -7.13
C LYS A 240 -2.33 -13.16 -6.11
N ALA A 241 -1.70 -11.98 -6.29
CA ALA A 241 -1.93 -10.83 -5.43
C ALA A 241 -3.38 -10.36 -5.49
N ARG A 242 -3.98 -10.34 -6.68
CA ARG A 242 -5.39 -10.03 -6.89
C ARG A 242 -6.30 -11.03 -6.18
N ASP A 243 -6.05 -12.33 -6.35
CA ASP A 243 -6.84 -13.38 -5.71
C ASP A 243 -6.81 -13.28 -4.18
N VAL A 244 -5.66 -12.92 -3.61
CA VAL A 244 -5.54 -12.65 -2.17
C VAL A 244 -6.29 -11.38 -1.78
N LEU A 245 -6.17 -10.28 -2.54
CA LEU A 245 -6.87 -9.03 -2.28
C LEU A 245 -8.40 -9.20 -2.31
N LEU A 246 -8.93 -9.97 -3.25
CA LEU A 246 -10.37 -10.25 -3.35
C LEU A 246 -10.92 -11.07 -2.18
N ARG A 247 -10.06 -11.68 -1.36
CA ARG A 247 -10.47 -12.39 -0.15
C ARG A 247 -10.52 -11.49 1.11
N PHE A 248 -10.09 -10.23 1.04
CA PHE A 248 -10.22 -9.30 2.16
C PHE A 248 -11.68 -8.92 2.40
N ASN A 249 -12.03 -8.56 3.63
CA ASN A 249 -13.38 -8.08 3.97
C ASN A 249 -13.58 -6.60 3.64
N LEU A 250 -12.49 -5.82 3.73
CA LEU A 250 -12.47 -4.39 3.46
C LEU A 250 -11.09 -3.99 2.92
N ILE A 251 -11.10 -3.19 1.84
CA ILE A 251 -9.90 -2.50 1.34
C ILE A 251 -10.16 -0.99 1.36
N VAL A 252 -9.41 -0.25 2.17
CA VAL A 252 -9.50 1.22 2.20
C VAL A 252 -8.65 1.83 1.10
N ILE A 253 -9.22 2.70 0.27
CA ILE A 253 -8.50 3.43 -0.78
C ILE A 253 -8.12 4.82 -0.26
N LEU A 254 -6.81 5.08 -0.14
CA LEU A 254 -6.30 6.29 0.52
C LEU A 254 -6.75 7.59 -0.16
N GLU A 255 -6.78 7.60 -1.49
CA GLU A 255 -7.19 8.74 -2.31
C GLU A 255 -8.64 9.16 -2.02
N LYS A 256 -9.50 8.18 -1.66
CA LYS A 256 -10.91 8.39 -1.36
C LYS A 256 -11.14 8.92 0.06
N LEU A 257 -10.14 8.92 0.95
CA LEU A 257 -10.27 9.55 2.27
C LEU A 257 -10.43 11.09 2.22
N LYS A 258 -10.23 11.70 1.04
CA LYS A 258 -10.55 13.11 0.80
C LYS A 258 -12.03 13.36 0.58
N ASP A 259 -12.80 12.32 0.23
CA ASP A 259 -14.23 12.38 0.02
C ASP A 259 -14.97 12.11 1.34
N PRO A 260 -15.67 13.10 1.92
CA PRO A 260 -16.41 12.92 3.16
C PRO A 260 -17.48 11.82 3.07
N ALA A 261 -18.08 11.57 1.91
CA ALA A 261 -19.08 10.52 1.73
C ALA A 261 -18.46 9.12 1.81
N TYR A 262 -17.26 8.94 1.25
CA TYR A 262 -16.51 7.70 1.39
C TYR A 262 -16.11 7.45 2.84
N VAL A 263 -15.61 8.48 3.53
CA VAL A 263 -15.25 8.42 4.95
C VAL A 263 -16.46 8.00 5.78
N ALA A 264 -17.60 8.66 5.58
CA ALA A 264 -18.84 8.32 6.28
C ALA A 264 -19.29 6.88 5.99
N ALA A 265 -19.17 6.40 4.74
CA ALA A 265 -19.52 5.03 4.38
C ALA A 265 -18.64 3.99 5.11
N VAL A 266 -17.32 4.21 5.19
CA VAL A 266 -16.40 3.32 5.93
C VAL A 266 -16.66 3.38 7.44
N GLU A 267 -16.92 4.57 7.99
CA GLU A 267 -17.25 4.72 9.42
C GLU A 267 -18.59 4.07 9.78
N ASN A 268 -19.59 4.15 8.89
CA ASN A 268 -20.86 3.45 9.04
C ASN A 268 -20.71 1.93 8.92
N PHE A 269 -19.86 1.47 7.99
CA PHE A 269 -19.55 0.05 7.82
C PHE A 269 -18.84 -0.52 9.06
N THR A 270 -17.97 0.24 9.72
CA THR A 270 -17.23 -0.21 10.91
C THR A 270 -17.91 0.15 12.23
N GLY A 271 -18.91 1.03 12.22
CA GLY A 271 -19.61 1.52 13.41
C GLY A 271 -18.76 2.45 14.30
N VAL A 272 -17.61 2.95 13.83
CA VAL A 272 -16.68 3.75 14.64
C VAL A 272 -16.20 4.98 13.86
N PRO A 273 -16.37 6.21 14.39
CA PRO A 273 -15.95 7.43 13.71
C PRO A 273 -14.45 7.70 13.85
N GLY A 274 -13.92 8.67 13.10
CA GLY A 274 -12.55 9.17 13.18
C GLY A 274 -11.54 8.39 12.34
N LEU A 275 -11.94 7.98 11.14
CA LEU A 275 -11.10 7.32 10.14
C LEU A 275 -9.98 8.23 9.62
N THR A 276 -10.26 9.53 9.49
CA THR A 276 -9.32 10.54 8.98
C THR A 276 -8.37 11.08 10.06
N MET A 277 -8.44 10.55 11.29
CA MET A 277 -7.57 10.99 12.37
C MET A 277 -6.11 10.61 12.07
N THR A 278 -5.23 11.61 12.03
CA THR A 278 -3.83 11.41 11.66
C THR A 278 -2.99 10.96 12.85
N ARG A 279 -2.09 10.02 12.58
CA ARG A 279 -1.01 9.64 13.49
C ARG A 279 0.29 9.71 12.72
N SER A 280 1.24 10.47 13.27
CA SER A 280 2.55 10.59 12.66
C SER A 280 3.35 9.30 12.84
N ALA A 281 3.99 8.85 11.75
CA ALA A 281 5.04 7.85 11.83
C ALA A 281 6.31 8.46 12.48
N TRP A 282 7.22 7.59 12.93
CA TRP A 282 8.56 8.00 13.36
C TRP A 282 9.21 8.87 12.28
N CYS A 283 9.97 9.93 12.59
CA CYS A 283 10.63 10.79 11.58
C CYS A 283 9.71 11.58 10.63
N GLU A 284 8.39 11.37 10.65
CA GLU A 284 7.50 12.04 9.69
C GLU A 284 7.52 13.57 9.82
N PRO A 285 7.43 14.16 11.03
CA PRO A 285 7.51 15.62 11.19
C PRO A 285 8.83 16.21 10.67
N GLU A 286 9.95 15.57 10.98
CA GLU A 286 11.29 16.01 10.57
C GLU A 286 11.47 15.87 9.06
N SER A 287 11.09 14.71 8.48
CA SER A 287 11.14 14.46 7.04
C SER A 287 10.24 15.42 6.26
N HIS A 288 9.04 15.72 6.76
CA HIS A 288 8.17 16.73 6.15
C HIS A 288 8.79 18.14 6.22
N THR A 289 9.46 18.47 7.31
CA THR A 289 10.15 19.76 7.45
C THR A 289 11.31 19.87 6.46
N ALA A 290 12.15 18.84 6.35
CA ALA A 290 13.24 18.79 5.37
C ALA A 290 12.71 18.88 3.92
N ASN A 291 11.65 18.14 3.59
CA ASN A 291 11.02 18.18 2.27
C ASN A 291 10.35 19.53 1.95
N ARG A 292 9.94 20.32 2.95
CA ARG A 292 9.44 21.70 2.72
C ARG A 292 10.58 22.67 2.42
N MET A 293 11.71 22.54 3.13
CA MET A 293 12.89 23.39 2.92
C MET A 293 13.58 23.09 1.59
N HIS A 294 13.63 21.80 1.22
CA HIS A 294 14.22 21.32 -0.02
C HIS A 294 13.22 20.41 -0.74
N PRO A 295 12.27 20.97 -1.52
CA PRO A 295 11.26 20.20 -2.22
C PRO A 295 11.84 19.18 -3.20
N LEU A 296 11.17 18.03 -3.35
CA LEU A 296 11.60 17.02 -4.33
C LEU A 296 11.16 17.46 -5.71
N MET A 297 12.11 17.77 -6.58
CA MET A 297 11.84 18.06 -7.98
C MET A 297 11.71 16.75 -8.75
N VAL A 298 10.48 16.36 -9.09
CA VAL A 298 10.22 15.15 -9.89
C VAL A 298 10.11 15.57 -11.36
N LYS A 299 11.07 15.15 -12.18
CA LYS A 299 11.04 15.37 -13.62
C LYS A 299 9.97 14.48 -14.28
N ASN A 300 9.36 14.96 -15.35
CA ASN A 300 8.35 14.20 -16.12
C ASN A 300 8.90 12.86 -16.62
N GLU A 301 10.15 12.83 -17.09
CA GLU A 301 10.83 11.59 -17.54
C GLU A 301 10.95 10.57 -16.39
N THR A 302 11.38 11.03 -15.20
CA THR A 302 11.48 10.19 -14.00
C THR A 302 10.10 9.68 -13.57
N LEU A 303 9.07 10.52 -13.64
CA LEU A 303 7.70 10.13 -13.32
C LEU A 303 7.17 9.09 -14.32
N GLY A 304 7.37 9.32 -15.62
CA GLY A 304 6.96 8.39 -16.68
C GLY A 304 7.63 7.02 -16.52
N HIS A 305 8.93 7.00 -16.25
CA HIS A 305 9.65 5.75 -15.99
C HIS A 305 9.19 5.06 -14.70
N LEU A 306 8.93 5.80 -13.61
CA LEU A 306 8.40 5.22 -12.38
C LEU A 306 7.00 4.64 -12.57
N THR A 307 6.18 5.29 -13.41
CA THR A 307 4.86 4.78 -13.82
C THR A 307 5.00 3.47 -14.59
N GLU A 308 5.88 3.40 -15.59
CA GLU A 308 6.18 2.18 -16.34
C GLU A 308 6.62 1.04 -15.41
N LEU A 309 7.56 1.31 -14.50
CA LEU A 309 8.03 0.32 -13.53
C LEU A 309 6.93 -0.18 -12.59
N ASN A 310 5.90 0.63 -12.32
CA ASN A 310 4.74 0.25 -11.49
C ASN A 310 3.53 -0.21 -12.30
N GLY A 311 3.64 -0.42 -13.62
CA GLY A 311 2.50 -0.68 -14.50
C GLY A 311 1.61 -1.82 -14.02
N VAL A 312 2.21 -2.92 -13.55
CA VAL A 312 1.48 -4.09 -13.04
C VAL A 312 0.68 -3.76 -11.77
N ASP A 313 1.28 -3.05 -10.82
CA ASP A 313 0.58 -2.61 -9.62
C ASP A 313 -0.50 -1.56 -9.93
N ILE A 314 -0.31 -0.73 -10.96
CA ILE A 314 -1.32 0.25 -11.42
C ILE A 314 -2.55 -0.49 -11.94
N ASP A 315 -2.34 -1.51 -12.78
CA ASP A 315 -3.43 -2.34 -13.28
C ASP A 315 -4.14 -3.08 -12.14
N LEU A 316 -3.38 -3.66 -11.21
CA LEU A 316 -3.93 -4.30 -10.02
C LEU A 316 -4.77 -3.31 -9.18
N TYR A 317 -4.22 -2.13 -8.89
CA TYR A 317 -4.89 -1.08 -8.14
C TYR A 317 -6.20 -0.65 -8.82
N ASN A 318 -6.15 -0.34 -10.11
CA ASN A 318 -7.32 0.10 -10.87
C ASN A 318 -8.41 -0.99 -10.92
N ASN A 319 -8.01 -2.25 -11.09
CA ASN A 319 -8.95 -3.38 -11.06
C ASN A 319 -9.64 -3.55 -9.70
N ILE A 320 -8.98 -3.15 -8.61
CA ILE A 320 -9.55 -3.20 -7.25
C ILE A 320 -10.39 -1.95 -6.95
N SER A 321 -9.98 -0.75 -7.37
CA SER A 321 -10.57 0.50 -6.86
C SER A 321 -11.49 1.25 -7.82
N SER A 322 -11.44 0.99 -9.13
CA SER A 322 -12.14 1.82 -10.15
C SER A 322 -13.67 1.89 -9.97
N CYS A 323 -14.28 0.89 -9.33
CA CYS A 323 -15.70 0.93 -9.00
C CYS A 323 -16.10 2.03 -7.99
N LEU A 324 -15.14 2.70 -7.34
CA LEU A 324 -15.39 3.86 -6.47
C LEU A 324 -15.41 5.20 -7.22
N ASP A 325 -15.17 5.21 -8.53
CA ASP A 325 -15.04 6.47 -9.29
C ASP A 325 -16.38 7.15 -9.60
N ASN A 326 -17.49 6.43 -9.43
CA ASN A 326 -18.83 7.01 -9.51
C ASN A 326 -19.25 7.83 -8.27
N GLY A 327 -18.45 7.80 -7.19
CA GLY A 327 -18.75 8.49 -5.92
C GLY A 327 -19.94 7.90 -5.15
N SER A 328 -20.38 6.69 -5.49
CA SER A 328 -21.48 5.99 -4.80
C SER A 328 -20.90 4.91 -3.88
N TYR A 329 -21.29 4.95 -2.60
CA TYR A 329 -20.76 4.08 -1.55
C TYR A 329 -21.88 3.36 -0.81
N ASP A 330 -22.43 2.31 -1.43
CA ASP A 330 -23.46 1.45 -0.82
C ASP A 330 -22.84 0.36 0.06
N PHE A 331 -22.11 0.80 1.09
CA PHE A 331 -21.48 -0.13 2.02
C PHE A 331 -22.53 -0.61 3.03
N PRO A 332 -22.56 -1.91 3.38
CA PRO A 332 -23.45 -2.37 4.43
C PRO A 332 -23.13 -1.64 5.74
N LYS A 333 -24.13 -1.49 6.60
CA LYS A 333 -23.88 -0.96 7.95
C LYS A 333 -23.22 -2.02 8.81
N TRP A 334 -22.54 -1.59 9.86
CA TRP A 334 -22.01 -2.49 10.87
C TRP A 334 -23.07 -3.49 11.36
N ASP A 335 -22.70 -4.77 11.39
CA ASP A 335 -23.56 -5.88 11.78
C ASP A 335 -22.98 -6.58 13.01
N ASP A 336 -23.48 -6.19 14.19
CA ASP A 336 -23.07 -6.71 15.49
C ASP A 336 -23.20 -8.25 15.61
N ASP A 337 -24.12 -8.87 14.87
CA ASP A 337 -24.36 -10.32 14.96
C ASP A 337 -23.24 -11.13 14.33
N ARG A 338 -22.41 -10.50 13.49
CA ARG A 338 -21.26 -11.14 12.83
C ARG A 338 -20.01 -11.17 13.70
N PHE A 339 -20.05 -10.67 14.93
CA PHE A 339 -18.87 -10.56 15.79
C PHE A 339 -19.09 -11.28 17.14
N ALA A 340 -18.09 -12.04 17.57
CA ALA A 340 -18.05 -12.67 18.87
C ALA A 340 -17.61 -11.63 19.90
N LYS A 341 -18.58 -11.10 20.66
CA LYS A 341 -18.33 -10.05 21.64
C LYS A 341 -17.52 -10.59 22.82
N ASN A 342 -16.30 -10.08 23.01
CA ASN A 342 -15.53 -10.29 24.24
C ASN A 342 -15.56 -9.01 25.09
N GLU A 343 -16.54 -8.92 25.98
CA GLU A 343 -16.77 -7.75 26.84
C GLU A 343 -15.56 -7.38 27.70
N SER A 344 -14.70 -8.34 28.07
CA SER A 344 -13.49 -8.07 28.87
C SER A 344 -12.43 -7.25 28.12
N SER A 345 -12.47 -7.27 26.78
CA SER A 345 -11.51 -6.57 25.92
C SER A 345 -12.09 -5.29 25.32
N ARG A 346 -13.38 -5.02 25.57
CA ARG A 346 -14.14 -3.96 24.96
C ARG A 346 -13.78 -2.62 25.58
N VAL A 347 -13.49 -1.63 24.74
CA VAL A 347 -13.22 -0.25 25.15
C VAL A 347 -14.06 0.67 24.29
N SER A 348 -14.86 1.53 24.92
CA SER A 348 -15.62 2.54 24.18
C SER A 348 -14.70 3.39 23.30
N TYR A 349 -15.10 3.71 22.06
CA TYR A 349 -14.20 4.44 21.15
C TYR A 349 -13.89 5.85 21.68
N GLN A 350 -14.78 6.44 22.49
CA GLN A 350 -14.59 7.71 23.20
C GLN A 350 -13.47 7.61 24.24
N GLU A 351 -13.28 6.44 24.86
CA GLU A 351 -12.29 6.19 25.91
C GLU A 351 -10.97 5.64 25.36
N PHE A 352 -10.95 5.21 24.10
CA PHE A 352 -9.80 4.53 23.47
C PHE A 352 -8.49 5.30 23.61
N SER A 353 -8.51 6.61 23.43
CA SER A 353 -7.29 7.45 23.56
C SER A 353 -6.72 7.43 24.98
N GLN A 354 -7.58 7.47 26.02
CA GLN A 354 -7.15 7.39 27.42
C GLN A 354 -6.63 5.99 27.74
N TRP A 355 -7.32 4.96 27.26
CA TRP A 355 -6.87 3.57 27.38
C TRP A 355 -5.46 3.37 26.79
N LYS A 356 -5.17 3.90 25.59
CA LYS A 356 -3.82 3.82 24.99
C LYS A 356 -2.75 4.48 25.86
N ILE A 357 -3.04 5.62 26.49
CA ILE A 357 -2.11 6.31 27.39
C ILE A 357 -1.81 5.43 28.61
N GLN A 358 -2.84 4.86 29.23
CA GLN A 358 -2.68 3.97 30.39
C GLN A 358 -1.83 2.73 30.07
N GLN A 359 -2.05 2.10 28.91
CA GLN A 359 -1.24 0.95 28.47
C GLN A 359 0.23 1.30 28.28
N ARG A 360 0.54 2.49 27.76
CA ARG A 360 1.93 2.98 27.62
C ARG A 360 2.60 3.21 28.97
N LEU A 361 1.88 3.82 29.91
CA LEU A 361 2.37 4.05 31.26
C LEU A 361 2.65 2.73 31.99
N LYS A 362 1.76 1.74 31.84
CA LYS A 362 1.95 0.41 32.42
C LYS A 362 3.23 -0.27 31.89
N LYS A 363 3.41 -0.31 30.56
CA LYS A 363 4.62 -0.88 29.94
C LYS A 363 5.90 -0.14 30.33
N ALA A 364 5.84 1.19 30.48
CA ALA A 364 6.99 1.97 30.93
C ALA A 364 7.39 1.62 32.38
N LYS A 365 6.41 1.39 33.26
CA LYS A 365 6.67 0.91 34.63
C LYS A 365 7.29 -0.49 34.63
N GLU A 366 6.74 -1.42 33.84
CA GLU A 366 7.26 -2.79 33.72
C GLU A 366 8.70 -2.87 33.19
N LYS A 367 9.12 -1.91 32.35
CA LYS A 367 10.52 -1.86 31.84
C LYS A 367 11.52 -1.31 32.87
N ASN A 368 11.03 -0.58 33.87
CA ASN A 368 11.85 0.04 34.90
C ASN A 368 11.94 -0.80 36.19
N SER A 369 11.09 -1.82 36.32
CA SER A 369 11.19 -2.89 37.32
C SER A 369 12.09 -4.00 36.82
#